data_AF-A0A5J6UK58-F1
#
_entry.id   AF-A0A5J6UK58-F1
#
_cell.length_a   1.000
_cell.length_b   1.000
_cell.length_c   1.000
_cell.angle_alpha   90.00
_cell.angle_beta   90.00
_cell.angle_gamma   90.00
#
_symmetry.space_group_name_H-M   'P 1'
#
loop_
_entity.id
_entity.type
_entity.pdbx_description
1 polymer ?
#
loop_
_entity_poly.entity_id
_entity_poly.type
_entity_poly.pdbx_seq_one_letter_code
_entity_poly.pdbx_strand_id
1 'polypeptide(L)' 'MLEHLLPYADTMFNSSQVRSLAKELDRLPTGSPLVPDVRDDLKRLCELTANGAHRQLWFFGD' A
#
# COMPACT_ATOMS: atom_id res chain seq x y z
N MET A 1 -0.05 -5.22 12.00
CA MET A 1 -1.46 -5.12 11.57
C MET A 1 -1.62 -3.72 11.01
N LEU A 2 -2.05 -3.57 9.75
CA LEU A 2 -2.29 -2.25 9.15
C LEU A 2 -3.39 -1.57 9.98
N GLU A 3 -3.13 -0.39 10.53
CA GLU A 3 -4.00 0.22 11.55
C GLU A 3 -5.26 0.82 10.92
N HIS A 4 -5.19 1.23 9.65
CA HIS A 4 -6.26 1.95 8.96
C HIS A 4 -6.80 1.24 7.71
N LEU A 5 -6.32 0.03 7.41
CA LEU A 5 -6.63 -0.67 6.17
C LEU A 5 -7.19 -2.04 6.48
N LEU A 6 -8.42 -2.28 6.01
CA LEU A 6 -9.05 -3.58 6.05
C LEU A 6 -8.64 -4.33 4.77
N PRO A 7 -7.69 -5.29 4.82
CA PRO A 7 -7.14 -5.91 3.61
C PRO A 7 -8.17 -6.67 2.78
N TYR A 8 -9.27 -7.09 3.42
CA TYR A 8 -10.41 -7.77 2.79
C TYR A 8 -11.49 -6.83 2.24
N ALA A 9 -11.50 -5.55 2.64
CA ALA A 9 -12.53 -4.59 2.24
C ALA A 9 -11.97 -3.48 1.33
N ASP A 10 -10.73 -3.07 1.56
CA ASP A 10 -10.05 -2.00 0.83
C ASP A 10 -9.13 -2.61 -0.22
N THR A 11 -9.69 -3.00 -1.36
CA THR A 11 -8.86 -3.34 -2.53
C THR A 11 -8.45 -2.07 -3.28
N MET A 12 -9.21 -0.98 -3.13
CA MET A 12 -8.96 0.31 -3.78
C MET A 12 -8.55 1.40 -2.79
N PHE A 13 -7.51 2.15 -3.13
CA PHE A 13 -6.89 3.18 -2.29
C PHE A 13 -6.79 4.49 -3.07
N ASN A 14 -7.36 5.56 -2.53
CA ASN A 14 -7.19 6.90 -3.06
C ASN A 14 -5.84 7.53 -2.63
N SER A 15 -5.55 8.73 -3.14
CA SER A 15 -4.30 9.47 -2.88
C SER A 15 -4.01 9.76 -1.40
N SER A 16 -5.04 9.81 -0.54
CA SER A 16 -4.88 9.93 0.92
C SER A 16 -4.56 8.57 1.55
N GLN A 17 -5.31 7.53 1.18
CA GLN A 17 -5.14 6.17 1.71
C GLN A 17 -3.78 5.57 1.34
N VAL A 18 -3.26 5.81 0.13
CA VAL A 18 -1.92 5.32 -0.27
C VAL A 18 -0.77 5.97 0.53
N ARG A 19 -0.96 7.19 1.06
CA ARG A 19 0.05 7.83 1.93
C ARG A 19 0.09 7.16 3.30
N SER A 20 -1.07 6.72 3.80
CA SER A 20 -1.14 5.93 5.03
C SER A 20 -0.55 4.54 4.79
N LEU A 21 -0.90 3.87 3.69
CA LEU A 21 -0.35 2.57 3.31
C LEU A 21 1.18 2.61 3.26
N ALA A 22 1.78 3.60 2.58
CA ALA A 22 3.23 3.73 2.50
C ALA A 22 3.92 3.78 3.87
N LYS A 23 3.34 4.52 4.83
CA LYS A 23 3.86 4.60 6.22
C LYS A 23 3.69 3.28 6.97
N GLU A 24 2.61 2.57 6.72
CA GLU A 24 2.36 1.29 7.38
C GLU A 24 3.28 0.17 6.84
N LEU A 25 3.65 0.22 5.54
CA LEU A 25 4.66 -0.69 4.95
C LEU A 25 6.03 -0.57 5.64
N ASP A 26 6.42 0.63 6.09
CA ASP A 26 7.65 0.84 6.86
C ASP A 26 7.62 0.18 8.24
N ARG A 27 6.42 0.01 8.81
CA ARG A 27 6.21 -0.60 10.13
C ARG A 27 6.11 -2.12 10.08
N LEU A 28 6.08 -2.72 8.88
CA LEU A 28 5.97 -4.17 8.75
C LEU A 28 7.26 -4.87 9.24
N PRO A 29 7.12 -5.94 10.04
CA PRO A 29 8.27 -6.72 10.51
C PRO A 29 9.14 -7.17 9.33
N THR A 30 10.45 -7.07 9.47
CA THR A 30 11.42 -7.56 8.46
C THR A 30 11.38 -9.08 8.29
N GLY A 31 10.83 -9.81 9.26
CA GLY A 31 10.58 -11.26 9.15
C GLY A 31 9.23 -11.63 8.51
N SER A 32 8.43 -10.65 8.08
CA SER A 32 7.17 -10.91 7.38
C SER A 32 7.46 -11.44 5.96
N PRO A 33 6.74 -12.45 5.46
CA PRO A 33 6.96 -13.06 4.13
C PRO A 33 6.70 -12.14 2.94
N LEU A 34 6.34 -10.87 3.18
CA LEU A 34 6.49 -9.80 2.19
C LEU A 34 7.99 -9.60 1.94
N VAL A 35 8.51 -10.35 0.97
CA VAL A 35 9.89 -10.25 0.46
C VAL A 35 10.24 -8.77 0.24
N PRO A 36 11.47 -8.31 0.56
CA PRO A 36 11.89 -6.91 0.42
C PRO A 36 11.47 -6.27 -0.91
N ASP A 37 11.58 -7.01 -2.01
CA ASP A 37 11.20 -6.55 -3.36
C ASP A 37 9.72 -6.16 -3.45
N VAL A 38 8.82 -6.94 -2.85
CA VAL A 38 7.37 -6.67 -2.85
C VAL A 38 7.06 -5.40 -2.05
N ARG A 39 7.78 -5.16 -0.95
CA ARG A 39 7.60 -3.94 -0.15
C ARG A 39 7.99 -2.70 -0.96
N ASP A 40 9.11 -2.76 -1.67
CA ASP A 40 9.61 -1.62 -2.45
C ASP A 40 8.72 -1.35 -3.67
N ASP A 41 8.22 -2.39 -4.34
CA ASP A 41 7.23 -2.25 -5.41
C ASP A 41 5.92 -1.61 -4.91
N LEU A 42 5.42 -2.04 -3.75
CA LEU A 42 4.22 -1.45 -3.15
C LEU A 42 4.42 0.03 -2.80
N LYS A 43 5.60 0.41 -2.29
CA LYS A 43 5.94 1.81 -2.04
C LYS A 43 5.95 2.63 -3.32
N ARG A 44 6.55 2.11 -4.38
CA ARG A 44 6.58 2.77 -5.69
C ARG A 44 5.16 3.01 -6.24
N LEU A 45 4.27 2.03 -6.11
CA LEU A 45 2.86 2.17 -6.51
C LEU A 45 2.12 3.23 -5.68
N CYS A 46 2.42 3.32 -4.38
CA CYS A 46 1.88 4.37 -3.52
C CYS A 46 2.36 5.76 -3.95
N GLU A 47 3.65 5.93 -4.25
CA GLU A 47 4.22 7.20 -4.71
C GLU A 47 3.61 7.65 -6.05
N LEU A 48 3.49 6.74 -7.01
CA LEU A 48 2.85 7.01 -8.29
C LEU A 48 1.42 7.50 -8.07
N THR A 49 0.65 6.81 -7.23
CA THR A 49 -0.74 7.19 -6.96
C THR A 49 -0.84 8.53 -6.21
N ALA A 50 0.04 8.78 -5.24
CA ALA A 50 0.03 9.99 -4.43
C ALA A 50 0.36 11.27 -5.20
N ASN A 51 1.15 11.17 -6.28
CA ASN A 51 1.69 12.30 -7.03
C ASN A 51 0.84 12.72 -8.25
N GLY A 52 -0.34 12.14 -8.48
CA GLY A 52 -1.19 12.53 -9.61
C GLY A 52 -2.62 12.80 -9.23
N ALA A 53 -3.26 13.67 -10.01
CA ALA A 53 -4.69 13.91 -9.89
C ALA A 53 -5.48 12.67 -10.32
N HIS A 54 -6.54 12.36 -9.57
CA HIS A 54 -7.51 11.30 -9.90
C HIS A 54 -6.93 9.89 -10.08
N ARG A 55 -5.82 9.55 -9.41
CA ARG A 55 -5.27 8.19 -9.39
C ARG A 55 -5.75 7.41 -8.17
N GLN A 56 -5.97 6.12 -8.38
CA GLN A 56 -6.29 5.14 -7.35
C GLN A 56 -5.39 3.92 -7.55
N LEU A 57 -4.97 3.32 -6.44
CA LEU A 57 -4.25 2.05 -6.42
C LEU A 57 -5.26 0.94 -6.16
N TRP A 58 -5.28 -0.09 -7.00
CA TRP A 58 -6.15 -1.24 -6.83
C TRP A 58 -5.30 -2.51 -6.74
N PHE A 59 -5.40 -3.24 -5.63
CA PHE A 59 -4.91 -4.60 -5.52
C PHE A 59 -5.98 -5.58 -6.02
N PHE A 60 -5.63 -6.37 -7.02
CA PHE A 60 -6.47 -7.44 -7.55
C PHE A 60 -5.72 -8.76 -7.45
N GLY A 61 -6.31 -9.73 -6.76
CA GLY A 61 -5.74 -11.06 -6.51
C GLY A 61 -6.75 -11.91 -5.74
N ASP A 62 -6.57 -13.23 -5.80
CA ASP A 62 -7.28 -14.21 -4.96
C ASP A 62 -6.68 -14.25 -3.55
#